data_AF-A0A2M7VF22-F1
#
_entry.id   AF-A0A2M7VF22-F1
#
_cell.length_a   1.000
_cell.length_b   1.000
_cell.length_c   1.000
_cell.angle_alpha   90.00
_cell.angle_beta   90.00
_cell.angle_gamma   90.00
#
_symmetry.space_group_name_H-M   'P 1'
#
loop_
_entity.id
_entity.type
_entity.pdbx_description
1 polymer ?
#
loop_
_entity_poly.entity_id
_entity_poly.type
_entity_poly.pdbx_seq_one_letter_code
_entity_poly.pdbx_strand_id
1 'polypeptide(L)'
;MLPPKYIKPEEQMILLERLYRSQDSITSTKKFNDEYGDNIGRLGVEMVLFNEVYRRLQVAFPRIKCRQALKEITGFEPTVY
;
A
#
# COMPACT_ATOMS: atom_id res chain seq x y z
N MET A 1 -16.13 -12.38 -12.93
CA MET A 1 -14.85 -11.76 -12.53
C MET A 1 -15.17 -10.40 -11.95
N LEU A 2 -14.76 -10.11 -10.72
CA LEU A 2 -14.86 -8.74 -10.19
C LEU A 2 -13.88 -7.85 -10.99
N PRO A 3 -14.23 -6.59 -11.28
CA PRO A 3 -13.35 -5.70 -12.02
C PRO A 3 -12.01 -5.53 -11.28
N PRO A 4 -10.89 -5.34 -12.01
CA PRO A 4 -9.61 -5.06 -11.38
C PRO A 4 -9.74 -3.81 -10.51
N LYS A 5 -9.56 -3.97 -9.20
CA LYS A 5 -9.67 -2.87 -8.25
C LYS A 5 -8.36 -2.10 -8.22
N TYR A 6 -8.44 -0.80 -8.46
CA TYR A 6 -7.32 0.12 -8.31
C TYR A 6 -7.41 0.82 -6.96
N ILE A 7 -6.25 1.17 -6.41
CA ILE A 7 -6.12 1.99 -5.20
C ILE A 7 -5.58 3.36 -5.64
N LYS A 8 -6.25 4.43 -5.22
CA LYS A 8 -5.86 5.79 -5.53
C LYS A 8 -4.59 6.20 -4.78
N PRO A 9 -3.80 7.17 -5.29
CA PRO A 9 -2.62 7.68 -4.60
C PRO A 9 -2.88 8.04 -3.12
N GLU A 10 -3.99 8.70 -2.81
CA GLU A 10 -4.32 9.16 -1.46
C GLU A 10 -4.59 7.98 -0.51
N GLU A 11 -5.28 6.95 -1.00
CA GLU A 11 -5.52 5.71 -0.24
C GLU A 11 -4.20 4.96 0.01
N GLN A 12 -3.26 4.97 -0.95
CA GLN A 12 -1.92 4.41 -0.77
C GLN A 12 -1.12 5.17 0.29
N MET A 13 -1.27 6.50 0.38
CA MET A 13 -0.59 7.32 1.39
C MET A 13 -1.13 7.04 2.80
N ILE A 14 -2.45 6.97 2.96
CA ILE A 14 -3.10 6.61 4.24
C ILE A 14 -2.67 5.20 4.68
N LEU A 15 -2.52 4.28 3.73
CA LEU A 15 -2.03 2.92 3.98
C LEU A 15 -0.61 2.90 4.54
N LEU A 16 0.29 3.72 3.97
CA LEU A 16 1.66 3.84 4.47
C LEU A 16 1.70 4.52 5.85
N GLU A 17 0.93 5.59 6.06
CA GLU A 17 0.78 6.22 7.38
C GLU A 17 0.41 5.20 8.46
N ARG A 18 -0.61 4.37 8.17
CA ARG A 18 -1.09 3.33 9.08
C ARG A 18 -0.02 2.27 9.37
N LEU A 19 0.72 1.83 8.36
CA LEU A 19 1.75 0.81 8.50
C LEU A 19 2.97 1.30 9.28
N TYR A 20 3.37 2.56 9.06
CA TYR A 20 4.43 3.21 9.83
C TYR A 20 3.99 3.67 11.24
N ARG A 21 2.69 3.59 11.56
CA ARG A 21 2.10 4.12 12.81
C ARG A 21 2.45 5.60 13.04
N SER A 22 2.48 6.36 11.95
CA SER A 22 2.72 7.80 11.94
C SER A 22 1.40 8.56 11.84
N GLN A 23 1.41 9.87 12.13
CA GLN A 23 0.32 10.79 11.78
C GLN A 23 0.66 11.64 10.53
N ASP A 24 1.85 11.44 9.95
CA ASP A 24 2.33 12.16 8.78
C ASP A 24 2.46 11.20 7.58
N SER A 25 1.45 11.22 6.72
CA SER A 25 1.38 10.40 5.50
C SER A 25 2.42 10.81 4.46
N ILE A 26 2.79 12.09 4.39
CA ILE A 26 3.79 12.58 3.43
C ILE A 26 5.17 12.05 3.81
N THR A 27 5.54 12.19 5.08
CA THR A 27 6.83 11.67 5.57
C THR A 27 6.88 10.15 5.48
N SER A 28 5.79 9.45 5.80
CA SER A 28 5.74 7.97 5.71
C SER A 28 5.86 7.48 4.27
N THR A 29 5.16 8.13 3.33
CA THR A 29 5.20 7.80 1.90
C THR A 29 6.56 8.10 1.30
N LYS A 30 7.16 9.24 1.65
CA LYS A 30 8.50 9.61 1.21
C LYS A 30 9.54 8.60 1.70
N LYS A 31 9.54 8.25 3.00
CA LYS A 31 10.46 7.25 3.56
C LYS A 31 10.34 5.91 2.84
N PHE A 32 9.12 5.44 2.62
CA PHE A 32 8.90 4.20 1.89
C PHE A 32 9.45 4.26 0.47
N ASN A 33 9.19 5.35 -0.25
CA ASN A 33 9.65 5.51 -1.63
C ASN A 33 11.16 5.71 -1.73
N ASP A 34 11.79 6.39 -0.75
CA ASP A 34 13.24 6.56 -0.68
C ASP A 34 13.94 5.22 -0.40
N GLU A 35 13.32 4.35 0.42
CA GLU A 35 13.90 3.06 0.82
C GLU A 35 13.63 1.93 -0.18
N TYR A 36 12.44 1.90 -0.78
CA TYR A 36 11.98 0.78 -1.60
C TYR A 36 11.60 1.17 -3.04
N GLY A 37 11.42 2.46 -3.33
CA GLY A 37 10.81 2.93 -4.58
C GLY A 37 11.57 2.52 -5.85
N ASP A 38 12.89 2.42 -5.79
CA ASP A 38 13.72 1.98 -6.92
C ASP A 38 13.56 0.47 -7.22
N ASN A 39 13.18 -0.33 -6.21
CA ASN A 39 13.04 -1.78 -6.34
C ASN A 39 11.63 -2.22 -6.76
N ILE A 40 10.61 -1.51 -6.28
CA ILE A 40 9.21 -1.95 -6.42
C ILE A 40 8.29 -0.87 -7.02
N GLY A 41 8.84 0.29 -7.39
CA GLY A 41 8.07 1.44 -7.81
C GLY A 41 7.55 2.28 -6.64
N ARG A 42 7.11 3.49 -6.95
CA ARG A 42 6.63 4.46 -5.95
C ARG A 42 5.15 4.24 -5.64
N LEU A 43 4.77 4.45 -4.38
CA LEU A 43 3.38 4.52 -3.93
C LEU A 43 2.99 5.98 -3.65
N GLY A 44 1.71 6.30 -3.79
CA GLY A 44 1.18 7.65 -3.59
C GLY A 44 1.43 8.61 -4.75
N VAL A 45 1.78 8.10 -5.94
CA VAL A 45 2.04 8.92 -7.15
C VAL A 45 1.00 8.66 -8.25
N GLU A 46 0.65 7.40 -8.47
CA GLU A 46 -0.28 6.97 -9.52
C GLU A 46 -1.30 5.97 -8.97
N MET A 47 -2.35 5.70 -9.74
CA MET A 47 -3.27 4.60 -9.41
C MET A 47 -2.59 3.27 -9.66
N VAL A 48 -2.60 2.41 -8.66
CA VAL A 48 -1.96 1.09 -8.73
C VAL A 48 -3.01 0.00 -8.47
N LEU A 49 -2.87 -1.14 -9.14
CA LEU A 49 -3.73 -2.30 -8.89
C LEU A 49 -3.64 -2.74 -7.43
N PHE A 50 -4.77 -3.13 -6.84
CA PHE A 50 -4.87 -3.54 -5.44
C PHE A 50 -3.87 -4.64 -5.07
N ASN A 51 -3.80 -5.71 -5.88
CA ASN A 51 -2.87 -6.82 -5.66
C ASN A 51 -1.41 -6.40 -5.81
N GLU A 52 -1.14 -5.42 -6.68
CA GLU A 52 0.20 -4.88 -6.86
C GLU A 52 0.63 -4.05 -5.64
N VAL A 53 -0.26 -3.21 -5.09
CA VAL A 53 0.00 -2.52 -3.80
C VAL A 53 0.28 -3.53 -2.69
N TYR A 54 -0.51 -4.61 -2.59
CA TYR A 54 -0.27 -5.66 -1.60
C TYR A 54 1.11 -6.31 -1.76
N ARG A 55 1.52 -6.64 -2.99
CA ARG A 55 2.84 -7.21 -3.29
C ARG A 55 3.97 -6.27 -2.90
N ARG A 56 3.87 -4.99 -3.26
CA ARG A 56 4.87 -3.96 -2.94
C ARG A 56 5.07 -3.82 -1.43
N LEU A 57 3.98 -3.73 -0.67
CA LEU A 57 4.05 -3.58 0.79
C LEU A 57 4.71 -4.76 1.51
N GLN A 58 4.63 -5.97 0.97
CA GLN A 58 5.24 -7.16 1.59
C GLN A 58 6.76 -7.11 1.64
N VAL A 59 7.40 -6.22 0.88
CA VAL A 59 8.86 -6.03 0.93
C VAL A 59 9.28 -5.38 2.24
N ALA A 60 8.49 -4.46 2.78
CA ALA A 60 8.80 -3.71 3.99
C ALA A 60 8.05 -4.22 5.24
N PHE A 61 6.89 -4.84 5.06
CA PHE A 61 5.98 -5.14 6.16
C PHE A 61 5.49 -6.59 6.17
N PRO A 62 5.22 -7.18 7.35
CA PRO A 62 4.64 -8.51 7.46
C PRO A 62 3.29 -8.64 6.72
N ARG A 63 3.09 -9.75 6.02
CA ARG A 63 1.86 -10.04 5.24
C ARG A 63 0.56 -9.79 5.98
N ILE A 64 0.52 -10.15 7.27
CA ILE A 64 -0.67 -9.99 8.12
C ILE A 64 -0.99 -8.50 8.31
N LYS A 65 0.03 -7.66 8.56
CA LYS A 65 -0.16 -6.21 8.72
C LYS A 65 -0.63 -5.56 7.42
N CYS A 66 -0.02 -5.92 6.29
CA CYS A 66 -0.44 -5.41 4.98
C CYS A 66 -1.90 -5.78 4.68
N ARG A 67 -2.29 -7.03 4.95
CA ARG A 67 -3.65 -7.53 4.71
C ARG A 67 -4.67 -6.79 5.59
N GLN A 68 -4.36 -6.61 6.88
CA GLN A 68 -5.22 -5.86 7.81
C GLN A 68 -5.38 -4.41 7.37
N ALA A 69 -4.27 -3.71 7.09
CA ALA A 69 -4.31 -2.29 6.70
C ALA A 69 -5.05 -2.07 5.38
N LEU A 70 -4.83 -2.93 4.37
CA LEU A 70 -5.57 -2.86 3.10
C LEU A 70 -7.06 -3.11 3.27
N LYS A 71 -7.44 -4.09 4.10
CA LYS A 71 -8.85 -4.39 4.39
C LYS A 71 -9.53 -3.24 5.13
N GLU A 72 -8.86 -2.66 6.12
CA GLU A 72 -9.35 -1.49 6.87
C GLU A 72 -9.61 -0.29 5.95
N ILE A 73 -8.69 0.02 5.04
CA ILE A 73 -8.75 1.23 4.23
C ILE A 73 -9.67 1.06 3.03
N THR A 74 -9.52 -0.07 2.32
CA THR A 74 -10.20 -0.24 1.03
C THR A 74 -11.51 -0.98 1.15
N GLY A 75 -11.72 -1.77 2.22
CA GLY A 75 -12.81 -2.71 2.40
C GLY A 75 -12.59 -4.09 1.74
N PHE A 76 -11.44 -4.33 1.09
CA PHE A 76 -11.20 -5.52 0.27
C PHE A 76 -10.05 -6.34 0.82
N GLU A 77 -10.12 -7.64 0.55
CA GLU A 77 -9.15 -8.61 1.01
C GLU A 77 -8.35 -9.12 -0.19
N PRO A 78 -7.00 -9.11 -0.13
CA PRO A 78 -6.19 -9.69 -1.20
C PRO A 78 -6.53 -11.17 -1.34
N THR A 79 -6.93 -11.54 -2.55
CA THR A 79 -7.11 -12.93 -2.96
C THR A 79 -5.72 -13.49 -3.22
N VAL A 80 -5.12 -14.04 -2.17
CA VAL A 80 -3.85 -14.75 -2.27
C VAL A 80 -4.17 -16.14 -2.82
N TYR A 81 -3.72 -16.41 -4.06
CA TYR A 81 -3.58 -17.77 -4.58
C TYR A 81 -2.18 -18.30 -4.24
#